data_AF-A0A1Y4IRG9-F1
#
_entry.id   AF-A0A1Y4IRG9-F1
#
_cell.length_a   1.000
_cell.length_b   1.000
_cell.length_c   1.000
_cell.angle_alpha   90.00
_cell.angle_beta   90.00
_cell.angle_gamma   90.00
#
_symmetry.space_group_name_H-M   'P 1'
#
loop_
_entity.id
_entity.type
_entity.pdbx_description
1 polymer ?
#
loop_
_entity_poly.entity_id
_entity_poly.type
_entity_poly.pdbx_seq_one_letter_code
_entity_poly.pdbx_strand_id
1 'polypeptide(L)'
;MEKGSGITEQTITFIDNWIRTGPAEKGKAFFDVWDIVLRNYLPTTRPVLFRTCAEIGKDGKIASFTARLECARRFAKDNSEFLIICDTKETLMCEEEVYRPGEYEHTFYPLVEVLKKAESCGGCGFSQRLLDDYIGEDEYIMRINLTDIHCFKWK
;
A
#
# COMPACT_ATOMS: atom_id res chain seq x y z
N MET A 1 14.14 9.49 8.73
CA MET A 1 13.60 9.26 10.09
C MET A 1 14.75 9.32 11.07
N GLU A 2 14.76 10.34 11.93
CA GLU A 2 15.73 10.44 13.03
C GLU A 2 15.54 9.30 14.03
N LYS A 3 16.65 8.82 14.60
CA LYS A 3 16.67 7.83 15.68
C LYS A 3 15.99 8.45 16.91
N GLY A 4 14.72 8.15 17.18
CA GLY A 4 14.14 8.48 18.49
C GLY A 4 12.63 8.63 18.60
N SER A 5 11.87 8.87 17.52
CA SER A 5 10.41 8.85 17.62
C SER A 5 9.90 7.41 17.44
N GLY A 6 9.58 6.76 18.57
CA GLY A 6 8.83 5.50 18.53
C GLY A 6 7.52 5.67 17.76
N ILE A 7 7.04 4.59 17.15
CA ILE A 7 5.71 4.57 16.52
C ILE A 7 4.69 4.86 17.63
N THR A 8 3.82 5.85 17.44
CA THR A 8 2.81 6.20 18.44
C THR A 8 1.71 5.14 18.47
N GLU A 9 1.04 4.99 19.61
CA GLU A 9 -0.12 4.10 19.74
C GLU A 9 -1.23 4.40 18.72
N GLN A 10 -1.41 5.68 18.37
CA GLN A 10 -2.34 6.12 17.34
C GLN A 10 -1.93 5.60 15.95
N THR A 11 -0.65 5.66 15.60
CA THR A 11 -0.14 5.12 14.33
C THR A 11 -0.26 3.60 14.28
N ILE A 12 0.04 2.91 15.39
CA ILE A 12 -0.13 1.45 15.49
C ILE A 12 -1.59 1.07 15.25
N THR A 13 -2.51 1.72 15.98
CA THR A 13 -3.95 1.49 15.86
C THR A 13 -4.46 1.79 14.45
N PHE A 14 -3.97 2.86 13.82
CA PHE A 14 -4.33 3.21 12.45
C PHE A 14 -3.91 2.12 11.45
N ILE A 15 -2.67 1.63 11.56
CA ILE A 15 -2.12 0.59 10.68
C ILE A 15 -2.80 -0.75 10.93
N ASP A 16 -2.99 -1.16 12.19
CA ASP A 16 -3.68 -2.41 12.54
C ASP A 16 -5.12 -2.43 11.99
N ASN A 17 -5.86 -1.33 12.17
CA ASN A 17 -7.19 -1.19 11.58
C ASN A 17 -7.15 -1.21 10.05
N TRP A 18 -6.16 -0.58 9.42
CA TRP A 18 -6.02 -0.62 7.97
C TRP A 18 -5.85 -2.06 7.46
N ILE A 19 -4.98 -2.83 8.09
CA ILE A 19 -4.67 -4.20 7.71
C ILE A 19 -5.89 -5.12 7.94
N ARG A 20 -6.55 -5.01 9.10
CA ARG A 20 -7.59 -5.96 9.53
C ARG A 20 -8.98 -5.71 8.95
N THR A 21 -9.26 -4.51 8.43
CA THR A 21 -10.61 -4.13 7.99
C THR A 21 -10.75 -4.04 6.47
N GLY A 22 -11.93 -4.39 5.96
CA GLY A 22 -12.24 -4.26 4.55
C GLY A 22 -12.52 -2.81 4.10
N PRO A 23 -12.56 -2.53 2.79
CA PRO A 23 -12.92 -1.20 2.28
C PRO A 23 -14.28 -0.68 2.75
N ALA A 24 -15.24 -1.57 3.04
CA ALA A 24 -16.58 -1.20 3.50
C ALA A 24 -16.60 -0.68 4.94
N GLU A 25 -15.59 -1.02 5.74
CA GLU A 25 -15.45 -0.61 7.14
C GLU A 25 -14.61 0.67 7.28
N LYS A 26 -13.96 1.10 6.19
CA LYS A 26 -13.07 2.27 6.18
C LYS A 26 -13.84 3.53 5.82
N GLY A 27 -13.91 4.46 6.77
CA GLY A 27 -14.46 5.79 6.56
C GLY A 27 -13.51 6.72 5.78
N LYS A 28 -14.03 7.86 5.30
CA LYS A 28 -13.28 8.88 4.54
C LYS A 28 -11.97 9.29 5.22
N ALA A 29 -11.98 9.45 6.54
CA ALA A 29 -10.80 9.88 7.30
C ALA A 29 -9.59 8.94 7.15
N PHE A 30 -9.80 7.63 6.96
CA PHE A 30 -8.71 6.69 6.70
C PHE A 30 -8.01 7.00 5.38
N PHE A 31 -8.80 7.27 4.34
CA PHE A 31 -8.30 7.59 3.02
C PHE A 31 -7.67 8.98 2.97
N ASP A 32 -8.19 9.95 3.73
CA ASP A 32 -7.60 11.29 3.84
C ASP A 32 -6.18 11.26 4.43
N VAL A 33 -5.94 10.41 5.44
CA VAL A 33 -4.59 10.24 6.01
C VAL A 33 -3.64 9.64 4.97
N TRP A 34 -4.06 8.59 4.26
CA TRP A 34 -3.24 8.00 3.21
C TRP A 34 -3.01 8.95 2.04
N ASP A 35 -4.00 9.78 1.67
CA ASP A 35 -3.87 10.81 0.65
C ASP A 35 -2.74 11.78 1.00
N ILE A 36 -2.69 12.26 2.25
CA ILE A 36 -1.63 13.13 2.77
C ILE A 36 -0.28 12.41 2.73
N VAL A 37 -0.21 11.16 3.19
CA VAL A 37 1.04 10.38 3.19
C VAL A 37 1.57 10.23 1.78
N LEU A 38 0.74 9.80 0.83
CA LEU A 38 1.13 9.56 -0.55
C LEU A 38 1.61 10.84 -1.24
N ARG A 39 0.91 11.97 -1.04
CA ARG A 39 1.33 13.26 -1.60
C ARG A 39 2.70 13.75 -1.12
N ASN A 40 3.17 13.27 0.03
CA ASN A 40 4.40 13.75 0.67
C ASN A 40 5.52 12.70 0.73
N TYR A 41 5.25 11.45 0.38
CA TYR A 41 6.21 10.36 0.47
C TYR A 41 6.65 9.90 -0.93
N LEU A 42 7.95 9.98 -1.17
CA LEU A 42 8.59 9.46 -2.37
C LEU A 42 9.36 8.17 -2.03
N PRO A 43 8.92 6.99 -2.52
CA PRO A 43 9.63 5.74 -2.32
C PRO A 43 11.02 5.75 -2.96
N THR A 44 11.97 5.06 -2.34
CA THR A 44 13.31 4.83 -2.92
C THR A 44 13.42 3.48 -3.63
N THR A 45 12.52 2.54 -3.33
CA THR A 45 12.44 1.23 -4.00
C THR A 45 11.57 1.30 -5.25
N ARG A 46 11.76 0.35 -6.18
CA ARG A 46 10.97 0.21 -7.41
C ARG A 46 10.43 -1.22 -7.61
N PRO A 47 9.52 -1.71 -6.73
CA PRO A 47 8.91 -3.03 -6.91
C PRO A 47 7.88 -3.03 -8.04
N VAL A 48 7.59 -4.21 -8.61
CA VAL A 48 6.37 -4.41 -9.38
C VAL A 48 5.25 -4.76 -8.42
N LEU A 49 4.13 -4.04 -8.50
CA LEU A 49 3.01 -4.17 -7.57
C LEU A 49 1.81 -4.85 -8.24
N PHE A 50 1.15 -5.72 -7.50
CA PHE A 50 0.03 -6.53 -7.94
C PHE A 50 -1.20 -6.31 -7.08
N ARG A 51 -2.38 -6.33 -7.70
CA ARG A 51 -3.67 -6.32 -7.00
C ARG A 51 -4.72 -7.06 -7.83
N THR A 52 -5.50 -7.92 -7.18
CA THR A 52 -6.70 -8.50 -7.77
C THR A 52 -7.94 -7.69 -7.37
N CYS A 53 -8.91 -7.57 -8.28
CA CYS A 53 -10.19 -6.92 -8.01
C CYS A 53 -11.32 -7.46 -8.89
N ALA A 54 -12.55 -7.39 -8.37
CA ALA A 54 -13.75 -7.79 -9.11
C ALA A 54 -14.08 -6.85 -10.27
N GLU A 55 -13.84 -5.55 -10.07
CA GLU A 55 -14.05 -4.51 -11.07
C GLU A 55 -12.84 -3.57 -11.08
N ILE A 56 -12.51 -3.03 -12.25
CA ILE A 56 -11.54 -1.94 -12.36
C ILE A 56 -12.17 -0.73 -11.63
N GLY A 57 -11.55 -0.35 -10.51
CA GLY A 57 -12.07 0.73 -9.66
C GLY A 57 -12.03 2.09 -10.36
N LYS A 58 -12.61 3.10 -9.69
CA LYS A 58 -12.48 4.49 -10.14
C LYS A 58 -11.02 4.95 -10.08
N ASP A 59 -10.65 5.76 -11.05
CA ASP A 59 -9.40 6.49 -11.04
C ASP A 59 -9.23 7.31 -9.76
N GLY A 60 -8.01 7.39 -9.24
CA GLY A 60 -7.67 8.08 -8.00
C GLY A 60 -8.01 7.32 -6.70
N LYS A 61 -8.53 6.09 -6.77
CA LYS A 61 -8.85 5.27 -5.60
C LYS A 61 -7.59 4.79 -4.88
N ILE A 62 -7.50 5.00 -3.57
CA ILE A 62 -6.44 4.42 -2.73
C ILE A 62 -6.77 2.97 -2.38
N ALA A 63 -5.80 2.07 -2.55
CA ALA A 63 -5.95 0.65 -2.32
C ALA A 63 -4.63 -0.03 -1.92
N SER A 64 -4.74 -1.22 -1.33
CA SER A 64 -3.61 -2.09 -1.02
C SER A 64 -3.17 -2.88 -2.26
N PHE A 65 -1.86 -3.00 -2.43
CA PHE A 65 -1.16 -3.80 -3.41
C PHE A 65 -0.13 -4.69 -2.71
N THR A 66 0.40 -5.67 -3.41
CA THR A 66 1.48 -6.53 -2.93
C THR A 66 2.58 -6.64 -3.97
N ALA A 67 3.84 -6.75 -3.56
CA ALA A 67 4.93 -7.09 -4.49
C ALA A 67 5.02 -8.60 -4.79
N ARG A 68 4.10 -9.41 -4.24
CA ARG A 68 4.07 -10.87 -4.41
C ARG A 68 2.83 -11.30 -5.18
N LEU A 69 3.03 -11.76 -6.41
CA LEU A 69 1.94 -12.29 -7.24
C LEU A 69 1.20 -13.46 -6.58
N GLU A 70 1.91 -14.30 -5.82
CA GLU A 70 1.30 -15.40 -5.05
C GLU A 70 0.31 -14.90 -4.00
N CYS A 71 0.63 -13.81 -3.30
CA CYS A 71 -0.28 -13.15 -2.37
C CYS A 71 -1.49 -12.56 -3.10
N ALA A 72 -1.28 -11.86 -4.23
CA ALA A 72 -2.38 -11.33 -5.04
C ALA A 72 -3.34 -12.44 -5.51
N ARG A 73 -2.79 -13.62 -5.88
CA ARG A 73 -3.57 -14.82 -6.21
C ARG A 73 -4.31 -15.37 -4.99
N ARG A 74 -3.66 -15.45 -3.82
CA ARG A 74 -4.27 -15.94 -2.57
C ARG A 74 -5.45 -15.06 -2.12
N PHE A 75 -5.35 -13.74 -2.31
CA PHE A 75 -6.40 -12.79 -1.96
C PHE A 75 -7.46 -12.62 -3.03
N ALA A 76 -7.27 -13.22 -4.21
CA ALA A 76 -8.29 -13.27 -5.24
C ALA A 76 -9.50 -14.02 -4.66
N LYS A 77 -10.56 -13.26 -4.37
CA LYS A 77 -11.87 -13.84 -4.07
C LYS A 77 -12.45 -14.49 -5.33
N ASP A 78 -13.42 -15.38 -5.17
CA ASP A 78 -14.09 -16.09 -6.26
C ASP A 78 -14.64 -15.17 -7.37
N ASN A 79 -14.85 -13.89 -7.07
CA ASN A 79 -15.34 -12.87 -8.01
C ASN A 79 -14.25 -11.93 -8.54
N SER A 80 -12.96 -12.22 -8.35
CA SER A 80 -11.88 -11.37 -8.84
C SER A 80 -11.68 -11.58 -10.33
N GLU A 81 -12.11 -10.62 -11.16
CA GLU A 81 -12.03 -10.72 -12.61
C GLU A 81 -10.78 -10.09 -13.22
N PHE A 82 -10.10 -9.23 -12.46
CA PHE A 82 -8.99 -8.42 -12.96
C PHE A 82 -7.75 -8.56 -12.09
N LEU A 83 -6.60 -8.61 -12.74
CA LEU A 83 -5.29 -8.37 -12.15
C LEU A 83 -4.78 -7.02 -12.64
N ILE A 84 -4.48 -6.15 -11.69
CA ILE A 84 -3.78 -4.90 -11.91
C ILE A 84 -2.30 -5.14 -11.62
N ILE A 85 -1.45 -4.72 -12.56
CA ILE A 85 0.01 -4.72 -12.45
C ILE A 85 0.50 -3.28 -12.60
N CYS A 86 1.34 -2.83 -11.69
CA CYS A 86 1.98 -1.53 -11.73
C CYS A 86 3.51 -1.70 -11.70
N ASP A 87 4.17 -1.23 -12.76
CA ASP A 87 5.62 -1.08 -12.76
C ASP A 87 5.99 0.27 -12.15
N THR A 88 6.33 0.26 -10.86
CA THR A 88 6.61 1.50 -10.15
C THR A 88 7.86 2.22 -10.64
N LYS A 89 8.73 1.57 -11.42
CA LYS A 89 9.88 2.24 -12.05
C LYS A 89 9.43 3.22 -13.12
N GLU A 90 8.47 2.82 -13.94
CA GLU A 90 7.89 3.68 -14.96
C GLU A 90 7.05 4.78 -14.30
N THR A 91 6.17 4.39 -13.38
CA THR A 91 5.25 5.30 -12.69
C THR A 91 5.97 6.41 -11.89
N LEU A 92 7.09 6.11 -11.22
CA LEU A 92 7.82 7.09 -10.41
C LEU A 92 8.79 7.97 -11.20
N MET A 93 9.06 7.70 -12.48
CA MET A 93 10.05 8.46 -13.25
C MET A 93 9.72 9.96 -13.29
N CYS A 94 8.46 10.30 -13.58
CA CYS A 94 8.01 11.69 -13.60
C CYS A 94 7.93 12.31 -12.19
N GLU A 95 7.58 11.52 -11.17
CA GLU A 95 7.48 11.98 -9.78
C GLU A 95 8.80 12.55 -9.27
N GLU A 96 9.92 11.93 -9.65
CA GLU A 96 11.26 12.37 -9.23
C GLU A 96 11.75 13.63 -9.96
N GLU A 97 11.41 13.77 -11.23
CA GLU A 97 11.93 14.83 -12.10
C GLU A 97 11.08 16.10 -12.06
N VAL A 98 9.77 15.95 -11.88
CA VAL A 98 8.79 17.03 -12.11
C VAL A 98 8.14 17.53 -10.83
N TYR A 99 7.85 16.64 -9.87
CA TYR A 99 6.98 16.95 -8.74
C TYR A 99 7.76 17.25 -7.46
N ARG A 100 7.12 18.01 -6.57
CA ARG A 100 7.64 18.33 -5.23
C ARG A 100 6.83 17.63 -4.14
N PRO A 101 7.40 17.47 -2.93
CA PRO A 101 6.62 16.99 -1.80
C PRO A 101 5.35 17.83 -1.59
N GLY A 102 4.20 17.15 -1.49
CA GLY A 102 2.85 17.73 -1.44
C GLY A 102 2.09 17.64 -2.77
N GLU A 103 2.81 17.42 -3.88
CA GLU A 103 2.26 17.40 -5.24
C GLU A 103 2.33 16.02 -5.87
N TYR A 104 2.90 15.01 -5.19
CA TYR A 104 3.04 13.68 -5.76
C TYR A 104 1.69 13.02 -6.07
N GLU A 105 1.57 12.41 -7.24
CA GLU A 105 0.30 11.86 -7.76
C GLU A 105 0.30 10.32 -7.82
N HIS A 106 1.43 9.74 -8.22
CA HIS A 106 1.56 8.33 -8.60
C HIS A 106 2.42 7.51 -7.62
N THR A 107 2.65 8.04 -6.42
CA THR A 107 3.47 7.38 -5.39
C THR A 107 2.74 6.24 -4.69
N PHE A 108 3.50 5.49 -3.91
CA PHE A 108 3.01 4.44 -3.04
C PHE A 108 3.69 4.53 -1.67
N TYR A 109 3.17 3.81 -0.68
CA TYR A 109 3.78 3.71 0.64
C TYR A 109 4.05 2.24 0.99
N PRO A 110 5.30 1.85 1.30
CA PRO A 110 5.66 0.47 1.60
C PRO A 110 5.29 0.13 3.05
N LEU A 111 4.03 -0.24 3.30
CA LEU A 111 3.54 -0.56 4.64
C LEU A 111 4.34 -1.70 5.28
N VAL A 112 4.76 -2.68 4.47
CA VAL A 112 5.61 -3.79 4.90
C VAL A 112 6.90 -3.33 5.59
N GLU A 113 7.50 -2.21 5.18
CA GLU A 113 8.74 -1.71 5.79
C GLU A 113 8.49 -1.18 7.20
N VAL A 114 7.27 -0.70 7.49
CA VAL A 114 6.86 -0.34 8.85
C VAL A 114 6.79 -1.60 9.73
N LEU A 115 6.20 -2.68 9.23
CA LEU A 115 6.06 -3.94 9.97
C LEU A 115 7.42 -4.61 10.21
N LYS A 116 8.28 -4.71 9.18
CA LYS A 116 9.66 -5.22 9.30
C LYS A 116 10.46 -4.42 10.33
N LYS A 117 10.36 -3.09 10.30
CA LYS A 117 11.03 -2.23 11.26
C LYS A 117 10.48 -2.45 12.67
N ALA A 118 9.17 -2.55 12.84
CA ALA A 118 8.54 -2.84 14.12
C ALA A 118 9.03 -4.17 14.70
N GLU A 119 9.03 -5.25 13.91
CA GLU A 119 9.57 -6.56 14.30
C GLU A 119 11.03 -6.46 14.75
N SER A 120 11.89 -5.81 13.96
CA SER A 120 13.31 -5.62 14.29
C SER A 120 13.55 -4.83 15.59
N CYS A 121 12.55 -4.04 16.03
CA CYS A 121 12.57 -3.25 17.24
C CYS A 121 11.77 -3.91 18.40
N GLY A 122 11.50 -5.22 18.33
CA GLY A 122 10.79 -5.95 19.39
C GLY A 122 9.27 -5.76 19.37
N GLY A 123 8.71 -5.47 18.19
CA GLY A 123 7.28 -5.39 17.91
C GLY A 123 6.71 -3.97 17.92
N CYS A 124 7.35 -2.98 18.56
CA CYS A 124 6.89 -1.59 18.62
C CYS A 124 5.37 -1.44 18.93
N GLY A 125 4.82 -2.29 19.80
CA GLY A 125 3.40 -2.29 20.17
C GLY A 125 2.43 -2.99 19.20
N PHE A 126 2.90 -3.47 18.04
CA PHE A 126 2.14 -4.43 17.24
C PHE A 126 2.14 -5.81 17.91
N SER A 127 0.99 -6.51 17.84
CA SER A 127 0.93 -7.90 18.30
C SER A 127 1.81 -8.80 17.44
N GLN A 128 2.52 -9.76 18.06
CA GLN A 128 3.36 -10.71 17.31
C GLN A 128 2.57 -11.44 16.20
N ARG A 129 1.34 -11.85 16.50
CA ARG A 129 0.44 -12.48 15.52
C ARG A 129 0.23 -11.62 14.27
N LEU A 130 0.05 -10.30 14.42
CA LEU A 130 -0.08 -9.42 13.27
C LEU A 130 1.21 -9.39 12.44
N LEU A 131 2.37 -9.32 13.09
CA LEU A 131 3.64 -9.27 12.37
C LEU A 131 3.85 -10.56 11.58
N ASP A 132 3.64 -11.71 12.24
CA ASP A 132 3.78 -13.04 11.62
C ASP A 132 2.81 -13.23 10.44
N ASP A 133 1.55 -12.82 10.60
CA ASP A 133 0.51 -13.02 9.59
C ASP A 133 0.72 -12.10 8.36
N TYR A 134 1.19 -10.86 8.56
CA TYR A 134 1.11 -9.80 7.54
C TYR A 134 2.44 -9.33 6.93
N ILE A 135 3.59 -9.54 7.58
CA ILE A 135 4.90 -9.19 6.97
C ILE A 135 5.11 -9.93 5.65
N GLY A 136 4.65 -11.19 5.59
CA GLY A 136 4.76 -12.02 4.39
C GLY A 136 3.87 -11.59 3.22
N GLU A 137 2.88 -10.71 3.46
CA GLU A 137 1.99 -10.21 2.41
C GLU A 137 2.63 -9.11 1.56
N ASP A 138 3.72 -8.52 2.07
CA ASP A 138 4.50 -7.51 1.35
C ASP A 138 3.60 -6.36 0.86
N GLU A 139 2.81 -5.78 1.77
CA GLU A 139 1.77 -4.80 1.46
C GLU A 139 2.32 -3.40 1.15
N TYR A 140 1.75 -2.79 0.12
CA TYR A 140 2.00 -1.41 -0.33
C TYR A 140 0.67 -0.68 -0.48
N ILE A 141 0.60 0.58 -0.07
CA ILE A 141 -0.59 1.42 -0.25
C ILE A 141 -0.34 2.33 -1.46
N MET A 142 -1.25 2.34 -2.42
CA MET A 142 -1.07 3.11 -3.65
C MET A 142 -2.39 3.72 -4.12
N ARG A 143 -2.30 4.89 -4.77
CA ARG A 143 -3.40 5.44 -5.55
C ARG A 143 -3.43 4.79 -6.93
N ILE A 144 -4.59 4.25 -7.29
CA ILE A 144 -4.82 3.73 -8.64
C ILE A 144 -4.85 4.91 -9.61
N ASN A 145 -3.91 4.96 -10.55
CA ASN A 145 -4.01 5.76 -11.77
C ASN A 145 -4.28 4.81 -12.94
N LEU A 146 -5.44 4.92 -13.57
CA LEU A 146 -5.83 4.01 -14.67
C LEU A 146 -4.99 4.18 -15.95
N THR A 147 -4.26 5.29 -16.08
CA THR A 147 -3.38 5.59 -17.23
C THR A 147 -2.07 4.81 -17.16
N ASP A 148 -1.54 4.60 -15.96
CA ASP A 148 -0.18 4.07 -15.73
C ASP A 148 -0.17 2.63 -15.18
N ILE A 149 -1.31 1.94 -15.22
CA ILE A 149 -1.44 0.56 -14.75
C ILE A 149 -1.85 -0.36 -15.89
N HIS A 150 -1.31 -1.58 -15.85
CA HIS A 150 -1.71 -2.64 -16.76
C HIS A 150 -2.82 -3.47 -16.12
N CYS A 151 -3.97 -3.52 -16.77
CA CYS A 151 -5.11 -4.33 -16.33
C CYS A 151 -5.28 -5.55 -17.23
N PHE A 152 -5.25 -6.74 -16.63
CA PHE A 152 -5.45 -8.01 -17.31
C PHE A 152 -6.71 -8.70 -16.78
N LYS A 153 -7.43 -9.41 -17.66
CA LYS A 153 -8.45 -10.35 -17.20
C LYS A 153 -7.76 -11.50 -16.48
N TRP A 154 -8.16 -11.73 -15.25
CA TRP A 154 -7.70 -12.79 -14.37
C TRP A 154 -8.81 -13.84 -14.33
N LYS A 155 -8.64 -14.90 -15.13
CA LYS A 155 -9.56 -16.05 -15.20
C LYS A 155 -8.93 -17.26 -14.53
#